data_AF-A0A1G2F910-F1
#
_entry.id   AF-A0A1G2F910-F1
#
_cell.length_a   1.000
_cell.length_b   1.000
_cell.length_c   1.000
_cell.angle_alpha   90.00
_cell.angle_beta   90.00
_cell.angle_gamma   90.00
#
_symmetry.space_group_name_H-M   'P 1'
#
loop_
_entity.id
_entity.type
_entity.pdbx_description
1 polymer ?
#
loop_
_entity_poly.entity_id
_entity_poly.type
_entity_poly.pdbx_seq_one_letter_code
_entity_poly.pdbx_strand_id
1 'polypeptide(L)'
;MRKKIIIFIIIAAAIAAGGFFVANQKSYFKINNESLGSSPDTLAQNYEKVAASLPQTQNKDFTLLWYSDFDGNRIAALSPDNKIIWEQNMNTDPIPRQSYNVHTEYVTLAPNGNLIVADGDGMMVQEIDRISHQLLWQYGLRSIQGATQGLIHQPDKSYKLNSHEVLINDGNNRRVIIVDQDTNEIVWQYGHTLEMSAEPGYLRGNTSARPINEGRQIIITDTLENKFLVVDREKKQVLWEYKKPDAKWLQHVFPTAEGTFVLEDRQKNEVFEVDINGNILWTFSKLADGSNLKYPTDTIKLPNGNLLIAESGRYRIIEVAPKTGQIVKNWDASGFVTTIAIDYEPAPEGNQIYKGKPIVFVGPRENIPEGAPKDYGFWSFAVPVSGILSRSGQPTLFDFQWLKEHGWKSVVNLRVDGERDEIGDDTKIEGFNELGFNYLSLPMPDGSPPTNAQAEIFLTFVTDPDNQPSHVHCRGGIGRAGIMVALYRYSVQAWPWQTAIDESRPFEGGVSDPQRNWLERWAQNHDPGSWAK
;
A
#
# COMPACT_ATOMS: atom_id res chain seq x y z
N MET A 1 64.80 21.77 39.35
CA MET A 1 65.49 20.85 40.27
C MET A 1 64.72 19.53 40.24
N ARG A 2 65.34 18.44 39.74
CA ARG A 2 64.97 17.00 39.94
C ARG A 2 63.62 16.55 39.33
N LYS A 3 63.50 15.52 38.48
CA LYS A 3 64.34 14.37 38.02
C LYS A 3 63.82 14.00 36.61
N LYS A 4 64.67 13.93 35.58
CA LYS A 4 65.59 12.83 35.16
C LYS A 4 64.83 11.58 34.66
N ILE A 5 64.84 11.33 33.33
CA ILE A 5 65.76 10.42 32.58
C ILE A 5 65.28 8.95 32.75
N ILE A 6 64.98 8.17 31.70
CA ILE A 6 65.94 7.44 30.83
C ILE A 6 65.33 7.18 29.43
N ILE A 7 66.19 7.35 28.41
CA ILE A 7 66.06 7.03 26.99
C ILE A 7 66.84 5.73 26.71
N PHE A 8 66.33 4.84 25.83
CA PHE A 8 67.00 4.20 24.66
C PHE A 8 66.24 2.90 24.25
N ILE A 9 65.47 2.92 23.15
CA ILE A 9 65.74 2.39 21.78
C ILE A 9 65.85 0.86 21.68
N ILE A 10 64.96 0.21 20.90
CA ILE A 10 65.25 -0.55 19.64
C ILE A 10 63.91 -0.88 18.93
N ILE A 11 63.96 -0.78 17.60
CA ILE A 11 62.90 -0.91 16.58
C ILE A 11 62.62 -2.39 16.23
N ALA A 12 61.36 -2.76 16.00
CA ALA A 12 60.95 -3.72 14.95
C ALA A 12 59.42 -3.66 14.69
N ALA A 13 59.07 -3.59 13.41
CA ALA A 13 57.72 -3.45 12.86
C ALA A 13 56.99 -4.80 12.71
N ALA A 14 55.64 -4.80 12.77
CA ALA A 14 54.76 -5.45 11.79
C ALA A 14 53.27 -5.41 12.22
N ILE A 15 52.49 -4.78 11.35
CA ILE A 15 51.09 -4.99 10.98
C ILE A 15 50.42 -6.27 11.51
N ALA A 16 49.32 -6.11 12.24
CA ALA A 16 48.10 -6.94 12.13
C ALA A 16 46.92 -6.20 12.78
N ALA A 17 46.19 -5.47 11.95
CA ALA A 17 44.90 -4.86 12.26
C ALA A 17 43.81 -5.94 12.37
N GLY A 18 42.81 -5.69 13.23
CA GLY A 18 41.57 -6.48 13.25
C GLY A 18 41.06 -6.84 14.66
N GLY A 19 41.07 -5.90 15.60
CA GLY A 19 40.45 -6.09 16.90
C GLY A 19 38.94 -6.03 16.80
N PHE A 20 38.28 -7.18 16.96
CA PHE A 20 36.89 -7.28 17.40
C PHE A 20 36.72 -6.48 18.70
N PHE A 21 36.05 -5.33 18.64
CA PHE A 21 35.61 -4.64 19.84
C PHE A 21 34.35 -5.35 20.35
N VAL A 22 34.51 -6.12 21.43
CA VAL A 22 33.41 -6.47 22.32
C VAL A 22 32.97 -5.16 22.98
N ALA A 23 31.91 -4.54 22.45
CA ALA A 23 31.27 -3.43 23.12
C ALA A 23 30.68 -3.93 24.45
N ASN A 24 30.94 -3.22 25.54
CA ASN A 24 30.27 -3.42 26.83
C ASN A 24 28.75 -3.45 26.60
N GLN A 25 28.14 -4.64 26.70
CA GLN A 25 26.69 -4.83 26.53
C GLN A 25 25.94 -4.12 27.66
N LYS A 26 25.31 -2.99 27.36
CA LYS A 26 24.18 -2.50 28.15
C LYS A 26 22.96 -3.29 27.70
N SER A 27 22.36 -4.06 28.61
CA SER A 27 21.03 -4.63 28.40
C SER A 27 20.03 -3.48 28.23
N TYR A 28 19.43 -3.34 27.05
CA TYR A 28 18.48 -2.25 26.73
C TYR A 28 17.04 -2.58 27.19
N PHE A 29 16.91 -3.23 28.35
CA PHE A 29 15.62 -3.47 28.99
C PHE A 29 15.23 -2.28 29.88
N LYS A 30 14.04 -1.71 29.63
CA LYS A 30 13.21 -1.15 30.70
C LYS A 30 11.91 -1.93 30.73
N ILE A 31 11.82 -2.89 31.64
CA ILE A 31 10.54 -3.47 32.03
C ILE A 31 9.84 -2.40 32.89
N ASN A 32 8.95 -1.60 32.30
CA ASN A 32 7.93 -0.91 33.08
C ASN A 32 6.77 -1.90 33.26
N ASN A 33 6.83 -2.68 34.34
CA ASN A 33 5.77 -3.62 34.74
C ASN A 33 4.40 -2.95 34.97
N GLU A 34 4.34 -1.62 35.02
CA GLU A 34 3.10 -0.88 35.26
C GLU A 34 2.25 -0.68 33.99
N SER A 35 2.82 -0.80 32.79
CA SER A 35 2.11 -0.55 31.53
C SER A 35 1.69 -1.82 30.76
N LEU A 36 1.95 -3.02 31.25
CA LEU A 36 1.56 -4.24 30.52
C LEU A 36 0.80 -5.29 31.34
N GLY A 37 0.53 -5.04 32.63
CA GLY A 37 -0.30 -5.94 33.45
C GLY A 37 0.13 -7.42 33.49
N SER A 38 1.35 -7.74 33.04
CA SER A 38 1.81 -9.09 32.76
C SER A 38 3.10 -9.37 33.51
N SER A 39 3.19 -10.52 34.18
CA SER A 39 4.38 -10.97 34.89
C SER A 39 5.56 -11.22 33.91
N PRO A 40 6.82 -11.03 34.33
CA PRO A 40 8.00 -11.44 33.55
C PRO A 40 7.95 -12.88 33.01
N ASP A 41 7.31 -13.81 33.73
CA ASP A 41 7.13 -15.21 33.28
C ASP A 41 6.17 -15.34 32.08
N THR A 42 5.15 -14.48 32.02
CA THR A 42 4.18 -14.43 30.92
C THR A 42 4.83 -13.86 29.65
N LEU A 43 5.74 -12.90 29.82
CA LEU A 43 6.55 -12.36 28.73
C LEU A 43 7.50 -13.42 28.18
N ALA A 44 8.21 -14.17 29.03
CA ALA A 44 9.07 -15.30 28.61
C ALA A 44 8.32 -16.36 27.79
N GLN A 45 7.12 -16.74 28.21
CA GLN A 45 6.27 -17.70 27.48
C GLN A 45 5.72 -17.13 26.16
N ASN A 46 5.44 -15.83 26.10
CA ASN A 46 5.05 -15.17 24.86
C ASN A 46 6.23 -15.10 23.87
N TYR A 47 7.47 -15.06 24.36
CA TYR A 47 8.67 -15.05 23.52
C TYR A 47 8.92 -16.37 22.80
N GLU A 48 8.77 -17.51 23.47
CA GLU A 48 8.91 -18.82 22.81
C GLU A 48 7.92 -18.96 21.63
N LYS A 49 6.72 -18.39 21.77
CA LYS A 49 5.72 -18.36 20.69
C LYS A 49 6.11 -17.46 19.53
N VAL A 50 6.80 -16.35 19.78
CA VAL A 50 7.31 -15.45 18.72
C VAL A 50 8.50 -16.08 18.02
N ALA A 51 9.47 -16.65 18.75
CA ALA A 51 10.64 -17.28 18.15
C ALA A 51 10.28 -18.48 17.27
N ALA A 52 9.32 -19.31 17.73
CA ALA A 52 8.84 -20.47 16.98
C ALA A 52 8.07 -20.10 15.68
N SER A 53 7.68 -18.84 15.53
CA SER A 53 6.84 -18.38 14.42
C SER A 53 7.58 -17.58 13.35
N LEU A 54 8.87 -17.32 13.54
CA LEU A 54 9.68 -16.58 12.60
C LEU A 54 9.93 -17.39 11.31
N PRO A 55 10.18 -16.72 10.17
CA PRO A 55 10.24 -17.37 8.86
C PRO A 55 11.34 -18.42 8.81
N GLN A 56 11.09 -19.61 8.26
CA GLN A 56 12.15 -20.59 8.02
C GLN A 56 12.97 -20.21 6.78
N THR A 57 14.28 -20.46 6.79
CA THR A 57 15.17 -20.14 5.66
C THR A 57 14.79 -20.96 4.42
N GLN A 58 14.63 -20.29 3.28
CA GLN A 58 14.65 -20.95 1.98
C GLN A 58 16.10 -20.98 1.49
N ASN A 59 16.69 -22.19 1.39
CA ASN A 59 18.00 -22.39 0.78
C ASN A 59 17.88 -22.40 -0.76
N LYS A 60 17.48 -21.26 -1.32
CA LYS A 60 17.43 -21.01 -2.76
C LYS A 60 18.07 -19.66 -3.04
N ASP A 61 18.79 -19.56 -4.15
CA ASP A 61 19.19 -18.26 -4.66
C ASP A 61 17.96 -17.57 -5.23
N PHE A 62 17.84 -16.27 -4.96
CA PHE A 62 16.74 -15.50 -5.50
C PHE A 62 16.97 -15.16 -6.98
N THR A 63 15.86 -15.04 -7.70
CA THR A 63 15.83 -14.77 -9.13
C THR A 63 15.69 -13.29 -9.40
N LEU A 64 14.96 -12.54 -8.56
CA LEU A 64 14.71 -11.11 -8.74
C LEU A 64 14.87 -10.31 -7.45
N LEU A 65 15.26 -9.06 -7.63
CA LEU A 65 15.29 -8.04 -6.60
C LEU A 65 14.38 -6.89 -7.01
N TRP A 66 13.24 -6.78 -6.33
CA TRP A 66 12.30 -5.67 -6.47
C TRP A 66 12.73 -4.50 -5.59
N TYR A 67 12.56 -3.28 -6.10
CA TYR A 67 12.79 -2.06 -5.33
C TYR A 67 11.87 -0.93 -5.79
N SER A 68 11.62 -0.01 -4.86
CA SER A 68 10.96 1.27 -5.12
C SER A 68 12.01 2.36 -5.20
N ASP A 69 11.87 3.23 -6.19
CA ASP A 69 12.66 4.42 -6.42
C ASP A 69 11.76 5.64 -6.16
N PHE A 70 11.96 6.25 -5.00
CA PHE A 70 11.18 7.37 -4.50
C PHE A 70 11.31 8.60 -5.41
N ASP A 71 12.54 8.98 -5.77
CA ASP A 71 12.83 10.15 -6.60
C ASP A 71 12.37 9.95 -8.05
N GLY A 72 12.57 8.75 -8.59
CA GLY A 72 12.13 8.40 -9.95
C GLY A 72 10.65 8.06 -10.07
N ASN A 73 9.94 8.01 -8.93
CA ASN A 73 8.56 7.56 -8.79
C ASN A 73 8.26 6.29 -9.60
N ARG A 74 8.97 5.22 -9.29
CA ARG A 74 8.82 3.96 -10.01
C ARG A 74 9.10 2.77 -9.12
N ILE A 75 8.64 1.62 -9.60
CA ILE A 75 9.05 0.31 -9.10
C ILE A 75 9.86 -0.37 -10.20
N ALA A 76 10.88 -1.11 -9.82
CA ALA A 76 11.67 -1.89 -10.75
C ALA A 76 12.10 -3.24 -10.15
N ALA A 77 12.32 -4.22 -11.03
CA ALA A 77 12.94 -5.49 -10.69
C ALA A 77 14.29 -5.65 -11.41
N LEU A 78 15.31 -6.00 -10.63
CA LEU A 78 16.64 -6.34 -11.10
C LEU A 78 16.83 -7.85 -11.10
N SER A 79 17.38 -8.36 -12.19
CA SER A 79 17.96 -9.69 -12.26
C SER A 79 19.31 -9.74 -11.53
N PRO A 80 19.87 -10.94 -11.25
CA PRO A 80 21.12 -11.06 -10.51
C PRO A 80 22.34 -10.50 -11.27
N ASP A 81 22.27 -10.24 -12.57
CA ASP A 81 23.36 -9.59 -13.33
C ASP A 81 23.15 -8.06 -13.50
N ASN A 82 22.37 -7.44 -12.61
CA ASN A 82 22.05 -6.01 -12.56
C ASN A 82 21.22 -5.48 -13.74
N LYS A 83 20.57 -6.34 -14.52
CA LYS A 83 19.65 -5.85 -15.57
C LYS A 83 18.29 -5.57 -14.97
N ILE A 84 17.76 -4.38 -15.26
CA ILE A 84 16.33 -4.08 -15.08
C ILE A 84 15.57 -4.95 -16.08
N ILE A 85 14.67 -5.77 -15.57
CA ILE A 85 13.85 -6.67 -16.40
C ILE A 85 12.35 -6.39 -16.26
N TRP A 86 11.98 -5.58 -15.26
CA TRP A 86 10.63 -5.09 -15.03
C TRP A 86 10.73 -3.65 -14.53
N GLU A 87 9.88 -2.76 -15.02
CA GLU A 87 9.70 -1.42 -14.44
C GLU A 87 8.27 -0.92 -14.63
N GLN A 88 7.77 -0.18 -13.64
CA GLN A 88 6.53 0.59 -13.73
C GLN A 88 6.80 1.99 -13.23
N ASN A 89 6.64 2.97 -14.12
CA ASN A 89 6.59 4.37 -13.71
C ASN A 89 5.19 4.65 -13.13
N MET A 90 5.17 5.14 -11.90
CA MET A 90 3.95 5.29 -11.12
C MET A 90 3.19 6.57 -11.49
N ASN A 91 3.73 7.36 -12.43
CA ASN A 91 3.06 8.47 -13.13
C ASN A 91 2.44 8.08 -14.48
N THR A 92 2.57 6.82 -14.89
CA THR A 92 2.09 6.36 -16.19
C THR A 92 0.99 5.33 -16.02
N ASP A 93 0.04 5.33 -16.96
CA ASP A 93 -1.03 4.35 -17.02
C ASP A 93 -0.47 2.91 -16.85
N PRO A 94 -1.19 2.01 -16.16
CA PRO A 94 -2.58 2.10 -15.71
C PRO A 94 -2.78 2.86 -14.38
N ILE A 95 -1.75 3.54 -13.88
CA ILE A 95 -1.85 4.42 -12.72
C ILE A 95 -2.21 5.83 -13.23
N PRO A 96 -3.35 6.43 -12.81
CA PRO A 96 -3.92 7.61 -13.45
C PRO A 96 -2.99 8.83 -13.54
N ARG A 97 -3.03 9.49 -14.70
CA ARG A 97 -1.99 10.40 -15.22
C ARG A 97 -1.95 11.86 -14.69
N GLN A 98 -2.75 12.30 -13.72
CA GLN A 98 -2.77 13.74 -13.35
C GLN A 98 -2.67 14.06 -11.83
N SER A 99 -1.49 14.60 -11.43
CA SER A 99 -1.25 15.82 -10.57
C SER A 99 -1.55 15.76 -9.05
N TYR A 100 -0.66 15.93 -8.05
CA TYR A 100 0.80 16.18 -7.87
C TYR A 100 1.29 15.57 -6.52
N ASN A 101 2.57 15.22 -6.44
CA ASN A 101 3.33 14.50 -5.39
C ASN A 101 3.02 13.01 -5.27
N VAL A 102 3.91 12.22 -5.86
CA VAL A 102 3.78 10.78 -6.09
C VAL A 102 5.19 10.27 -5.92
N HIS A 103 5.46 9.79 -4.72
CA HIS A 103 6.72 9.16 -4.38
C HIS A 103 6.34 7.76 -3.91
N THR A 104 6.58 6.79 -4.77
CA THR A 104 6.35 5.40 -4.41
C THR A 104 7.35 5.00 -3.35
N GLU A 105 6.84 4.79 -2.14
CA GLU A 105 7.71 4.60 -0.99
C GLU A 105 8.06 3.13 -0.79
N TYR A 106 7.12 2.20 -1.04
CA TYR A 106 7.39 0.79 -0.77
C TYR A 106 6.69 -0.15 -1.75
N VAL A 107 7.34 -1.29 -2.01
CA VAL A 107 6.85 -2.42 -2.78
C VAL A 107 7.12 -3.70 -2.01
N THR A 108 6.12 -4.56 -1.88
CA THR A 108 6.24 -5.91 -1.34
C THR A 108 5.59 -6.92 -2.29
N LEU A 109 5.93 -8.20 -2.15
CA LEU A 109 5.33 -9.28 -2.92
C LEU A 109 4.13 -9.86 -2.16
N ALA A 110 3.00 -9.95 -2.85
CA ALA A 110 1.84 -10.70 -2.40
C ALA A 110 2.07 -12.22 -2.55
N PRO A 111 1.33 -13.08 -1.82
CA PRO A 111 1.46 -14.53 -1.92
C PRO A 111 1.21 -15.11 -3.33
N ASN A 112 0.41 -14.43 -4.15
CA ASN A 112 0.14 -14.77 -5.54
C ASN A 112 1.25 -14.28 -6.51
N GLY A 113 2.27 -13.57 -6.01
CA GLY A 113 3.35 -12.98 -6.80
C GLY A 113 3.08 -11.56 -7.29
N ASN A 114 1.90 -11.00 -7.08
CA ASN A 114 1.60 -9.60 -7.44
C ASN A 114 2.32 -8.61 -6.52
N LEU A 115 2.32 -7.35 -6.91
CA LEU A 115 3.01 -6.28 -6.17
C LEU A 115 2.01 -5.56 -5.27
N ILE A 116 2.33 -5.43 -3.99
CA ILE A 116 1.64 -4.50 -3.08
C ILE A 116 2.48 -3.26 -2.95
N VAL A 117 1.89 -2.12 -3.25
CA VAL A 117 2.58 -0.83 -3.33
C VAL A 117 1.96 0.13 -2.35
N ALA A 118 2.78 0.71 -1.47
CA ALA A 118 2.38 1.83 -0.63
C ALA A 118 2.91 3.12 -1.24
N ASP A 119 1.98 3.98 -1.64
CA ASP A 119 2.24 5.35 -2.12
C ASP A 119 1.89 6.31 -0.98
N GLY A 120 2.91 6.66 -0.20
CA GLY A 120 2.79 7.51 0.98
C GLY A 120 2.21 8.88 0.62
N ASP A 121 2.86 9.58 -0.30
CA ASP A 121 2.40 10.91 -0.73
C ASP A 121 1.11 10.85 -1.58
N GLY A 122 0.90 9.74 -2.29
CA GLY A 122 -0.35 9.47 -2.99
C GLY A 122 -1.52 9.12 -2.07
N MET A 123 -1.32 8.85 -0.77
CA MET A 123 -2.36 8.45 0.18
C MET A 123 -3.09 7.16 -0.22
N MET A 124 -2.35 6.20 -0.81
CA MET A 124 -2.94 4.98 -1.36
C MET A 124 -2.07 3.74 -1.13
N VAL A 125 -2.72 2.59 -1.07
CA VAL A 125 -2.10 1.28 -1.19
C VAL A 125 -2.74 0.56 -2.38
N GLN A 126 -1.94 -0.07 -3.21
CA GLN A 126 -2.36 -0.66 -4.48
C GLN A 126 -1.87 -2.11 -4.60
N GLU A 127 -2.66 -2.97 -5.24
CA GLU A 127 -2.20 -4.26 -5.75
C GLU A 127 -2.07 -4.19 -7.28
N ILE A 128 -0.88 -4.46 -7.80
CA ILE A 128 -0.56 -4.42 -9.22
C ILE A 128 -0.24 -5.83 -9.70
N ASP A 129 -0.90 -6.26 -10.77
CA ASP A 129 -0.58 -7.50 -11.46
C ASP A 129 0.82 -7.40 -12.08
N ARG A 130 1.75 -8.26 -11.65
CA ARG A 130 3.15 -8.15 -12.10
C ARG A 130 3.37 -8.51 -13.58
N ILE A 131 2.42 -9.17 -14.24
CA ILE A 131 2.55 -9.63 -15.62
C ILE A 131 1.95 -8.60 -16.58
N SER A 132 0.70 -8.22 -16.34
CA SER A 132 -0.09 -7.32 -17.17
C SER A 132 0.04 -5.85 -16.78
N HIS A 133 0.70 -5.55 -15.64
CA HIS A 133 0.84 -4.23 -15.04
C HIS A 133 -0.48 -3.60 -14.58
N GLN A 134 -1.61 -4.32 -14.64
CA GLN A 134 -2.92 -3.79 -14.29
C GLN A 134 -3.04 -3.52 -12.79
N LEU A 135 -3.67 -2.41 -12.43
CA LEU A 135 -4.10 -2.14 -11.06
C LEU A 135 -5.32 -3.03 -10.74
N LEU A 136 -5.12 -3.98 -9.83
CA LEU A 136 -6.13 -4.96 -9.42
C LEU A 136 -6.98 -4.45 -8.26
N TRP A 137 -6.38 -3.71 -7.33
CA TRP A 137 -7.06 -3.24 -6.13
C TRP A 137 -6.40 -1.96 -5.58
N GLN A 138 -7.18 -1.12 -4.89
CA GLN A 138 -6.70 0.08 -4.22
C GLN A 138 -7.47 0.37 -2.94
N TYR A 139 -6.75 0.78 -1.90
CA TYR A 139 -7.29 1.45 -0.72
C TYR A 139 -6.71 2.85 -0.56
N GLY A 140 -7.53 3.80 -0.13
CA GLY A 140 -7.18 5.21 -0.14
C GLY A 140 -7.62 5.92 -1.43
N LEU A 141 -7.61 7.24 -1.36
CA LEU A 141 -7.95 8.13 -2.49
C LEU A 141 -6.76 9.06 -2.75
N ARG A 142 -6.38 9.15 -4.02
CA ARG A 142 -5.17 9.87 -4.43
C ARG A 142 -5.12 11.28 -3.89
N SER A 143 -4.06 11.61 -3.15
CA SER A 143 -3.82 12.93 -2.54
C SER A 143 -4.91 13.38 -1.55
N ILE A 144 -5.86 12.51 -1.20
CA ILE A 144 -6.88 12.77 -0.19
C ILE A 144 -6.46 12.04 1.07
N GLN A 145 -5.78 12.77 1.94
CA GLN A 145 -5.51 12.30 3.29
C GLN A 145 -6.83 12.21 4.08
N GLY A 146 -6.97 11.18 4.90
CA GLY A 146 -8.09 11.07 5.83
C GLY A 146 -7.95 9.87 6.73
N ALA A 147 -8.86 9.76 7.70
CA ALA A 147 -8.81 8.70 8.72
C ALA A 147 -10.10 7.86 8.78
N THR A 148 -11.10 8.18 7.95
CA THR A 148 -12.35 7.42 7.84
C THR A 148 -12.18 6.18 6.96
N GLN A 149 -13.20 5.33 6.91
CA GLN A 149 -13.24 4.19 5.98
C GLN A 149 -12.94 4.65 4.54
N GLY A 150 -12.09 3.92 3.84
CA GLY A 150 -11.64 4.24 2.48
C GLY A 150 -10.56 5.32 2.38
N LEU A 151 -10.15 5.95 3.48
CA LEU A 151 -9.10 6.98 3.53
C LEU A 151 -7.96 6.58 4.47
N ILE A 152 -6.75 6.98 4.08
CA ILE A 152 -5.50 6.78 4.82
C ILE A 152 -4.64 8.05 4.71
N HIS A 153 -3.58 8.13 5.52
CA HIS A 153 -2.69 9.28 5.53
C HIS A 153 -1.23 8.83 5.65
N GLN A 154 -0.48 9.04 4.56
CA GLN A 154 0.91 8.63 4.39
C GLN A 154 1.13 7.16 4.76
N PRO A 155 0.54 6.22 4.00
CA PRO A 155 0.81 4.81 4.20
C PRO A 155 2.30 4.52 3.96
N ASP A 156 2.89 3.74 4.85
CA ASP A 156 4.25 3.18 4.69
C ASP A 156 4.10 1.69 4.27
N LYS A 157 5.11 0.84 4.49
CA LYS A 157 5.13 -0.58 4.09
C LYS A 157 3.80 -1.29 4.36
N SER A 158 3.30 -1.94 3.31
CA SER A 158 2.04 -2.69 3.31
C SER A 158 2.26 -4.11 2.77
N TYR A 159 1.47 -5.07 3.26
CA TYR A 159 1.65 -6.50 2.98
C TYR A 159 0.30 -7.19 2.78
N LYS A 160 0.19 -8.03 1.75
CA LYS A 160 -0.96 -8.93 1.59
C LYS A 160 -0.76 -10.19 2.44
N LEU A 161 -1.71 -10.44 3.35
CA LEU A 161 -1.65 -11.51 4.34
C LEU A 161 -2.15 -12.85 3.78
N ASN A 162 -3.17 -12.79 2.93
CA ASN A 162 -3.80 -13.94 2.28
C ASN A 162 -4.48 -13.49 0.97
N SER A 163 -5.48 -14.21 0.46
CA SER A 163 -6.14 -13.87 -0.80
C SER A 163 -6.87 -12.53 -0.79
N HIS A 164 -7.31 -12.04 0.37
CA HIS A 164 -8.20 -10.88 0.49
C HIS A 164 -7.78 -9.88 1.57
N GLU A 165 -6.86 -10.18 2.48
CA GLU A 165 -6.49 -9.24 3.56
C GLU A 165 -5.17 -8.51 3.27
N VAL A 166 -5.18 -7.18 3.40
CA VAL A 166 -3.98 -6.32 3.23
C VAL A 166 -3.72 -5.53 4.51
N LEU A 167 -2.54 -5.74 5.11
CA LEU A 167 -2.00 -4.97 6.22
C LEU A 167 -1.42 -3.65 5.70
N ILE A 168 -1.82 -2.54 6.31
CA ILE A 168 -1.38 -1.18 5.96
C ILE A 168 -0.87 -0.45 7.20
N ASN A 169 0.34 0.09 7.13
CA ASN A 169 0.85 1.04 8.13
C ASN A 169 0.30 2.46 7.82
N ASP A 170 -0.78 2.85 8.48
CA ASP A 170 -1.43 4.16 8.33
C ASP A 170 -0.87 5.17 9.38
N GLY A 171 0.42 5.49 9.21
CA GLY A 171 1.28 6.07 10.24
C GLY A 171 0.87 7.45 10.77
N ASN A 172 0.43 8.35 9.89
CA ASN A 172 -0.01 9.69 10.33
C ASN A 172 -1.38 9.66 11.01
N ASN A 173 -2.17 8.61 10.80
CA ASN A 173 -3.40 8.36 11.55
C ASN A 173 -3.17 7.60 12.86
N ARG A 174 -1.92 7.32 13.25
CA ARG A 174 -1.55 6.66 14.52
C ARG A 174 -2.13 5.27 14.67
N ARG A 175 -2.25 4.55 13.55
CA ARG A 175 -2.83 3.21 13.52
C ARG A 175 -2.14 2.31 12.50
N VAL A 176 -2.32 1.02 12.70
CA VAL A 176 -2.07 -0.04 11.72
C VAL A 176 -3.40 -0.72 11.47
N ILE A 177 -3.77 -0.90 10.21
CA ILE A 177 -5.06 -1.47 9.81
C ILE A 177 -4.87 -2.72 8.94
N ILE A 178 -5.86 -3.62 8.95
CA ILE A 178 -6.02 -4.63 7.91
C ILE A 178 -7.32 -4.31 7.19
N VAL A 179 -7.22 -4.24 5.87
CA VAL A 179 -8.34 -4.01 4.96
C VAL A 179 -8.67 -5.31 4.25
N ASP A 180 -9.95 -5.65 4.21
CA ASP A 180 -10.49 -6.70 3.37
C ASP A 180 -10.63 -6.18 1.93
N GLN A 181 -10.07 -6.86 0.94
CA GLN A 181 -10.04 -6.41 -0.45
C GLN A 181 -11.38 -6.61 -1.17
N ASP A 182 -12.20 -7.54 -0.70
CA ASP A 182 -13.49 -7.87 -1.33
C ASP A 182 -14.54 -6.82 -0.96
N THR A 183 -14.57 -6.40 0.31
CA THR A 183 -15.50 -5.38 0.83
C THR A 183 -14.89 -3.97 0.88
N ASN A 184 -13.55 -3.88 0.84
CA ASN A 184 -12.80 -2.65 1.08
C ASN A 184 -13.02 -2.07 2.48
N GLU A 185 -13.36 -2.91 3.47
CA GLU A 185 -13.61 -2.53 4.87
C GLU A 185 -12.36 -2.70 5.75
N ILE A 186 -12.20 -1.82 6.76
CA ILE A 186 -11.20 -2.05 7.82
C ILE A 186 -11.72 -3.15 8.74
N VAL A 187 -11.15 -4.35 8.63
CA VAL A 187 -11.54 -5.52 9.44
C VAL A 187 -10.69 -5.69 10.70
N TRP A 188 -9.57 -4.97 10.80
CA TRP A 188 -8.74 -4.96 12.00
C TRP A 188 -8.00 -3.64 12.15
N GLN A 189 -7.73 -3.24 13.39
CA GLN A 189 -6.95 -2.06 13.73
C GLN A 189 -6.18 -2.27 15.04
N TYR A 190 -4.95 -1.76 15.09
CA TYR A 190 -4.18 -1.51 16.32
C TYR A 190 -3.73 -0.04 16.35
N GLY A 191 -3.69 0.57 17.54
CA GLY A 191 -3.58 2.02 17.68
C GLY A 191 -4.94 2.72 17.66
N HIS A 192 -4.95 3.98 18.07
CA HIS A 192 -6.13 4.81 18.18
C HIS A 192 -6.05 5.94 17.16
N THR A 193 -7.07 6.03 16.30
CA THR A 193 -7.09 6.93 15.16
C THR A 193 -6.90 8.39 15.61
N LEU A 194 -5.85 9.04 15.12
CA LEU A 194 -5.46 10.43 15.43
C LEU A 194 -5.09 10.69 16.91
N GLU A 195 -4.98 9.65 17.74
CA GLU A 195 -4.61 9.76 19.15
C GLU A 195 -3.14 9.37 19.35
N MET A 196 -2.27 10.38 19.34
CA MET A 196 -0.83 10.20 19.56
C MET A 196 -0.51 9.98 21.04
N SER A 197 -0.12 8.77 21.43
CA SER A 197 0.21 8.43 22.82
C SER A 197 1.22 7.28 22.91
N ALA A 198 1.96 7.21 24.01
CA ALA A 198 2.88 6.12 24.36
C ALA A 198 2.23 5.05 25.26
N GLU A 199 0.96 5.26 25.65
CA GLU A 199 0.20 4.34 26.49
C GLU A 199 -0.02 2.98 25.80
N PRO A 200 -0.27 1.90 26.55
CA PRO A 200 -0.51 0.58 26.00
C PRO A 200 -1.69 0.57 25.03
N GLY A 201 -1.52 -0.04 23.85
CA GLY A 201 -2.53 -0.05 22.79
C GLY A 201 -2.52 1.19 21.87
N TYR A 202 -1.76 2.23 22.22
CA TYR A 202 -1.56 3.43 21.40
C TYR A 202 -0.27 3.36 20.58
N LEU A 203 -0.18 4.22 19.57
CA LEU A 203 1.01 4.43 18.74
C LEU A 203 1.32 5.92 18.69
N ARG A 204 2.57 6.29 18.95
CA ARG A 204 2.98 7.70 18.92
C ARG A 204 3.38 8.14 17.52
N GLY A 205 4.18 7.35 16.84
CA GLY A 205 4.60 7.60 15.46
C GLY A 205 5.06 6.32 14.81
N ASN A 206 4.10 5.47 14.42
CA ASN A 206 4.40 4.23 13.73
C ASN A 206 4.85 4.49 12.30
N THR A 207 5.96 3.88 11.92
CA THR A 207 6.55 3.99 10.57
C THR A 207 6.53 2.67 9.83
N SER A 208 6.24 1.56 10.47
CA SER A 208 6.24 0.26 9.82
C SER A 208 5.31 -0.72 10.51
N ALA A 209 4.64 -1.53 9.71
CA ALA A 209 3.94 -2.74 10.16
C ALA A 209 4.35 -3.91 9.27
N ARG A 210 4.69 -5.05 9.86
CA ARG A 210 5.10 -6.26 9.12
C ARG A 210 4.43 -7.50 9.70
N PRO A 211 3.81 -8.35 8.87
CA PRO A 211 3.28 -9.62 9.36
C PRO A 211 4.40 -10.62 9.60
N ILE A 212 4.22 -11.42 10.65
CA ILE A 212 4.97 -12.66 10.91
C ILE A 212 3.97 -13.77 11.23
N ASN A 213 4.44 -15.02 11.29
CA ASN A 213 3.57 -16.15 11.64
C ASN A 213 2.31 -16.26 10.77
N GLU A 214 2.46 -16.12 9.45
CA GLU A 214 1.33 -16.13 8.50
C GLU A 214 0.27 -15.04 8.82
N GLY A 215 0.72 -13.90 9.35
CA GLY A 215 -0.15 -12.77 9.71
C GLY A 215 -0.86 -12.91 11.05
N ARG A 216 -0.63 -13.98 11.83
CA ARG A 216 -1.17 -14.13 13.19
C ARG A 216 -0.53 -13.16 14.19
N GLN A 217 0.64 -12.64 13.86
CA GLN A 217 1.37 -11.66 14.66
C GLN A 217 1.85 -10.52 13.76
N ILE A 218 1.87 -9.31 14.29
CA ILE A 218 2.26 -8.10 13.56
C ILE A 218 3.39 -7.41 14.32
N ILE A 219 4.52 -7.18 13.65
CA ILE A 219 5.58 -6.30 14.14
C ILE A 219 5.19 -4.86 13.81
N ILE A 220 5.24 -3.96 14.79
CA ILE A 220 4.96 -2.54 14.60
C ILE A 220 6.16 -1.73 15.13
N THR A 221 6.78 -0.92 14.28
CA THR A 221 7.83 0.03 14.72
C THR A 221 7.18 1.34 15.12
N ASP A 222 7.40 1.79 16.36
CA ASP A 222 7.02 3.12 16.84
C ASP A 222 8.29 3.97 16.98
N THR A 223 8.62 4.68 15.91
CA THR A 223 9.88 5.42 15.76
C THR A 223 10.01 6.52 16.79
N LEU A 224 8.92 7.22 17.12
CA LEU A 224 8.96 8.32 18.08
C LEU A 224 9.17 7.84 19.53
N GLU A 225 8.90 6.57 19.79
CA GLU A 225 9.19 5.90 21.07
C GLU A 225 10.48 5.06 21.03
N ASN A 226 11.23 5.11 19.91
CA ASN A 226 12.46 4.35 19.68
C ASN A 226 12.31 2.85 19.99
N LYS A 227 11.17 2.28 19.57
CA LYS A 227 10.81 0.89 19.91
C LYS A 227 10.15 0.16 18.76
N PHE A 228 10.07 -1.15 18.89
CA PHE A 228 9.10 -1.93 18.15
C PHE A 228 8.36 -2.91 19.06
N LEU A 229 7.18 -3.31 18.60
CA LEU A 229 6.26 -4.21 19.28
C LEU A 229 6.05 -5.45 18.42
N VAL A 230 5.85 -6.60 19.03
CA VAL A 230 5.22 -7.76 18.40
C VAL A 230 3.85 -7.91 19.01
N VAL A 231 2.81 -7.80 18.18
CA VAL A 231 1.41 -7.80 18.59
C VAL A 231 0.73 -9.08 18.13
N ASP A 232 0.01 -9.74 19.02
CA ASP A 232 -0.92 -10.82 18.68
C ASP A 232 -2.12 -10.24 17.92
N ARG A 233 -2.38 -10.72 16.70
CA ARG A 233 -3.43 -10.15 15.85
C ARG A 233 -4.82 -10.38 16.45
N GLU A 234 -5.10 -11.57 16.96
CA GLU A 234 -6.44 -11.95 17.46
C GLU A 234 -6.79 -11.19 18.74
N LYS A 235 -5.87 -11.18 19.71
CA LYS A 235 -6.09 -10.59 21.03
C LYS A 235 -5.71 -9.11 21.09
N LYS A 236 -5.02 -8.59 20.07
CA LYS A 236 -4.43 -7.24 20.04
C LYS A 236 -3.54 -6.95 21.25
N GLN A 237 -2.86 -7.97 21.75
CA GLN A 237 -1.97 -7.89 22.91
C GLN A 237 -0.52 -7.80 22.46
N VAL A 238 0.26 -6.95 23.13
CA VAL A 238 1.72 -6.91 22.95
C VAL A 238 2.32 -8.18 23.55
N LEU A 239 2.92 -9.01 22.69
CA LEU A 239 3.66 -10.21 23.05
C LEU A 239 5.11 -9.89 23.44
N TRP A 240 5.71 -8.90 22.77
CA TRP A 240 7.08 -8.46 23.03
C TRP A 240 7.27 -6.98 22.66
N GLU A 241 8.19 -6.32 23.36
CA GLU A 241 8.64 -4.95 23.09
C GLU A 241 10.17 -4.89 23.18
N TYR A 242 10.80 -4.22 22.23
CA TYR A 242 12.21 -3.85 22.28
C TYR A 242 12.35 -2.34 22.17
N LYS A 243 13.21 -1.75 23.00
CA LYS A 243 13.52 -0.32 23.03
C LYS A 243 15.00 -0.08 22.78
N LYS A 244 15.31 0.91 21.95
CA LYS A 244 16.68 1.41 21.73
C LYS A 244 16.74 2.90 22.07
N PRO A 245 16.90 3.27 23.36
CA PRO A 245 16.80 4.66 23.82
C PRO A 245 17.75 5.64 23.15
N ASP A 246 18.87 5.16 22.59
CA ASP A 246 19.84 5.98 21.92
C ASP A 246 19.58 6.11 20.41
N ALA A 247 18.53 5.48 19.87
CA ALA A 247 18.19 5.53 18.46
C ALA A 247 17.85 6.97 18.00
N LYS A 248 18.06 7.23 16.70
CA LYS A 248 17.73 8.50 16.06
C LYS A 248 16.52 8.38 15.16
N TRP A 249 16.46 7.31 14.37
CA TRP A 249 15.31 7.02 13.52
C TRP A 249 15.23 5.52 13.24
N LEU A 250 14.69 4.77 14.21
CA LEU A 250 14.40 3.34 14.04
C LEU A 250 13.19 3.21 13.11
N GLN A 251 13.37 2.65 11.91
CA GLN A 251 12.32 2.68 10.87
C GLN A 251 11.65 1.32 10.69
N HIS A 252 12.38 0.29 10.27
CA HIS A 252 11.83 -1.05 10.06
C HIS A 252 12.48 -2.10 10.96
N VAL A 253 11.86 -3.27 10.96
CA VAL A 253 12.30 -4.46 11.68
C VAL A 253 12.10 -5.67 10.79
N PHE A 254 13.16 -6.45 10.62
CA PHE A 254 13.20 -7.62 9.76
C PHE A 254 13.49 -8.87 10.60
N PRO A 255 12.51 -9.77 10.77
CA PRO A 255 12.76 -11.04 11.43
C PRO A 255 13.67 -11.92 10.58
N THR A 256 14.51 -12.70 11.23
CA THR A 256 15.39 -13.69 10.61
C THR A 256 14.89 -15.11 10.88
N ALA A 257 15.44 -16.07 10.15
CA ALA A 257 15.19 -17.48 10.40
C ALA A 257 15.88 -18.02 11.66
N GLU A 258 16.86 -17.30 12.20
CA GLU A 258 17.56 -17.68 13.42
C GLU A 258 16.81 -17.24 14.69
N GLY A 259 15.61 -16.68 14.56
CA GLY A 259 14.83 -16.22 15.71
C GLY A 259 15.27 -14.83 16.23
N THR A 260 15.94 -14.04 15.39
CA THR A 260 16.48 -12.71 15.73
C THR A 260 15.82 -11.63 14.86
N PHE A 261 16.16 -10.37 15.10
CA PHE A 261 15.62 -9.23 14.38
C PHE A 261 16.75 -8.33 13.89
N VAL A 262 16.78 -8.04 12.60
CA VAL A 262 17.65 -7.04 11.99
C VAL A 262 16.90 -5.72 11.91
N LEU A 263 17.55 -4.63 12.28
CA LEU A 263 16.99 -3.29 12.33
C LEU A 263 17.97 -2.29 11.75
N GLU A 264 17.44 -1.20 11.22
CA GLU A 264 18.20 -0.05 10.78
C GLU A 264 17.82 1.20 11.58
N ASP A 265 18.85 1.95 11.98
CA ASP A 265 18.70 3.32 12.46
C ASP A 265 19.18 4.25 11.33
N ARG A 266 18.20 4.69 10.54
CA ARG A 266 18.39 5.43 9.29
C ARG A 266 19.24 6.68 9.49
N GLN A 267 19.03 7.40 10.59
CA GLN A 267 19.73 8.65 10.88
C GLN A 267 21.11 8.44 11.53
N LYS A 268 21.35 7.28 12.16
CA LYS A 268 22.70 6.89 12.60
C LYS A 268 23.54 6.24 11.51
N ASN A 269 22.93 5.86 10.39
CA ASN A 269 23.58 5.10 9.32
C ASN A 269 24.13 3.76 9.82
N GLU A 270 23.35 3.05 10.62
CA GLU A 270 23.73 1.73 11.13
C GLU A 270 22.62 0.71 10.90
N VAL A 271 23.04 -0.53 10.72
CA VAL A 271 22.21 -1.73 10.77
C VAL A 271 22.70 -2.57 11.93
N PHE A 272 21.81 -3.19 12.69
CA PHE A 272 22.17 -4.03 13.82
C PHE A 272 21.21 -5.19 13.96
N GLU A 273 21.66 -6.26 14.61
CA GLU A 273 20.83 -7.42 14.90
C GLU A 273 20.66 -7.56 16.40
N VAL A 274 19.44 -7.84 16.83
CA VAL A 274 19.09 -8.12 18.21
C VAL A 274 18.56 -9.53 18.36
N ASP A 275 18.94 -10.19 19.44
CA ASP A 275 18.28 -11.41 19.86
C ASP A 275 16.97 -11.11 20.59
N ILE A 276 16.23 -12.17 20.90
CA ILE A 276 14.99 -12.10 21.67
C ILE A 276 15.18 -11.58 23.11
N ASN A 277 16.41 -11.65 23.64
CA ASN A 277 16.78 -11.06 24.92
C ASN A 277 17.12 -9.56 24.77
N GLY A 278 16.88 -8.95 23.61
CA GLY A 278 17.20 -7.54 23.34
C GLY A 278 18.70 -7.23 23.37
N ASN A 279 19.57 -8.25 23.33
CA ASN A 279 21.00 -8.05 23.19
C ASN A 279 21.32 -7.71 21.75
N ILE A 280 22.04 -6.62 21.55
CA ILE A 280 22.63 -6.32 20.24
C ILE A 280 23.75 -7.34 20.01
N LEU A 281 23.57 -8.20 19.01
CA LEU A 281 24.51 -9.24 18.62
C LEU A 281 25.69 -8.64 17.84
N TRP A 282 25.39 -7.67 16.97
CA TRP A 282 26.37 -6.90 16.23
C TRP A 282 25.75 -5.60 15.74
N THR A 283 26.62 -4.65 15.38
CA THR A 283 26.27 -3.40 14.71
C THR A 283 27.21 -3.21 13.53
N PHE A 284 26.63 -2.85 12.39
CA PHE A 284 27.31 -2.64 11.13
C PHE A 284 27.03 -1.21 10.63
N SER A 285 28.09 -0.43 10.45
CA SER A 285 28.00 0.95 9.93
C SER A 285 29.13 1.32 8.99
N LYS A 286 30.20 0.51 8.92
CA LYS A 286 31.43 0.82 8.20
C LYS A 286 31.82 -0.30 7.24
N LEU A 287 32.08 0.08 5.99
CA LEU A 287 32.51 -0.80 4.92
C LEU A 287 34.02 -1.07 4.97
N ALA A 288 34.45 -2.13 4.28
CA ALA A 288 35.86 -2.56 4.23
C ALA A 288 36.79 -1.51 3.61
N ASP A 289 36.26 -0.66 2.71
CA ASP A 289 37.00 0.47 2.12
C ASP A 289 37.16 1.67 3.07
N GLY A 290 36.60 1.57 4.29
CA GLY A 290 36.66 2.60 5.32
C GLY A 290 35.54 3.64 5.25
N SER A 291 34.67 3.59 4.24
CA SER A 291 33.50 4.46 4.15
C SER A 291 32.38 4.00 5.09
N ASN A 292 31.50 4.92 5.50
CA ASN A 292 30.32 4.58 6.27
C ASN A 292 29.12 4.35 5.34
N LEU A 293 28.18 3.53 5.82
CA LEU A 293 26.82 3.51 5.30
C LEU A 293 26.23 4.91 5.28
N LYS A 294 25.28 5.14 4.37
CA LYS A 294 24.57 6.40 4.28
C LYS A 294 23.09 6.17 4.02
N TYR A 295 22.29 6.48 5.03
CA TYR A 295 20.83 6.46 5.00
C TYR A 295 20.26 5.09 4.57
N PRO A 296 20.55 4.01 5.34
CA PRO A 296 19.94 2.71 5.09
C PRO A 296 18.43 2.79 5.38
N THR A 297 17.61 2.28 4.47
CA THR A 297 16.14 2.34 4.58
C THR A 297 15.47 0.98 4.60
N ASP A 298 16.15 -0.07 4.16
CA ASP A 298 15.60 -1.42 4.13
C ASP A 298 16.74 -2.44 4.18
N THR A 299 16.51 -3.60 4.79
CA THR A 299 17.54 -4.63 4.95
C THR A 299 16.94 -6.04 4.96
N ILE A 300 17.61 -6.98 4.29
CA ILE A 300 17.26 -8.40 4.33
C ILE A 300 18.51 -9.20 4.69
N LYS A 301 18.41 -10.06 5.71
CA LYS A 301 19.45 -11.05 6.02
C LYS A 301 19.28 -12.25 5.09
N LEU A 302 20.33 -12.56 4.32
CA LEU A 302 20.35 -13.69 3.40
C LEU A 302 20.73 -15.00 4.12
N PRO A 303 20.37 -16.18 3.59
CA PRO A 303 20.70 -17.48 4.20
C PRO A 303 22.20 -17.72 4.40
N ASN A 304 23.05 -17.08 3.59
CA ASN A 304 24.51 -17.13 3.72
C ASN A 304 25.06 -16.25 4.86
N GLY A 305 24.21 -15.49 5.55
CA GLY A 305 24.55 -14.58 6.64
C GLY A 305 24.97 -13.17 6.17
N ASN A 306 24.97 -12.89 4.87
CA ASN A 306 25.17 -11.55 4.34
C ASN A 306 23.92 -10.70 4.52
N LEU A 307 24.07 -9.38 4.41
CA LEU A 307 22.98 -8.43 4.43
C LEU A 307 22.80 -7.82 3.04
N LEU A 308 21.59 -7.87 2.52
CA LEU A 308 21.16 -7.03 1.42
C LEU A 308 20.61 -5.71 2.01
N ILE A 309 21.14 -4.57 1.60
CA ILE A 309 20.82 -3.26 2.18
C ILE A 309 20.45 -2.28 1.07
N ALA A 310 19.28 -1.64 1.19
CA ALA A 310 18.94 -0.44 0.44
C ALA A 310 19.68 0.77 1.04
N GLU A 311 20.76 1.21 0.40
CA GLU A 311 21.55 2.36 0.84
C GLU A 311 21.12 3.62 0.07
N SER A 312 19.97 4.17 0.43
CA SER A 312 19.31 5.28 -0.29
C SER A 312 20.20 6.50 -0.42
N GLY A 313 21.00 6.81 0.61
CA GLY A 313 21.90 7.96 0.60
C GLY A 313 23.04 7.88 -0.42
N ARG A 314 23.21 6.71 -1.05
CA ARG A 314 24.13 6.44 -2.16
C ARG A 314 23.43 5.89 -3.41
N TYR A 315 22.10 5.86 -3.45
CA TYR A 315 21.32 5.42 -4.62
C TYR A 315 21.74 4.03 -5.12
N ARG A 316 21.88 3.06 -4.20
CA ARG A 316 22.32 1.70 -4.53
C ARG A 316 21.72 0.66 -3.60
N ILE A 317 21.76 -0.59 -4.04
CA ILE A 317 21.53 -1.75 -3.17
C ILE A 317 22.84 -2.54 -3.08
N ILE A 318 23.23 -2.96 -1.89
CA ILE A 318 24.48 -3.70 -1.66
C ILE A 318 24.23 -4.99 -0.91
N GLU A 319 24.95 -6.04 -1.27
CA GLU A 319 25.12 -7.25 -0.45
C GLU A 319 26.45 -7.12 0.23
N VAL A 320 26.43 -7.16 1.56
CA VAL A 320 27.63 -6.98 2.38
C VAL A 320 27.79 -8.16 3.33
N ALA A 321 29.02 -8.61 3.50
CA ALA A 321 29.39 -9.52 4.57
C ALA A 321 29.54 -8.69 5.86
N PRO A 322 28.61 -8.76 6.84
CA PRO A 322 28.56 -7.82 7.95
C PRO A 322 29.78 -7.88 8.88
N LYS A 323 30.44 -9.05 8.97
CA LYS A 323 31.64 -9.24 9.81
C LYS A 323 32.89 -8.53 9.27
N THR A 324 33.00 -8.38 7.95
CA THR A 324 34.17 -7.79 7.29
C THR A 324 33.88 -6.42 6.70
N GLY A 325 32.61 -6.08 6.51
CA GLY A 325 32.16 -4.91 5.76
C GLY A 325 32.47 -4.97 4.26
N GLN A 326 32.86 -6.15 3.75
CA GLN A 326 33.14 -6.33 2.34
C GLN A 326 31.83 -6.33 1.54
N ILE A 327 31.73 -5.45 0.55
CA ILE A 327 30.67 -5.51 -0.45
C ILE A 327 30.94 -6.73 -1.33
N VAL A 328 30.04 -7.71 -1.24
CA VAL A 328 30.05 -8.92 -2.08
C VAL A 328 29.47 -8.60 -3.44
N LYS A 329 28.42 -7.76 -3.47
CA LYS A 329 27.75 -7.35 -4.69
C LYS A 329 27.14 -5.97 -4.56
N ASN A 330 27.15 -5.23 -5.67
CA ASN A 330 26.55 -3.91 -5.80
C ASN A 330 25.55 -3.96 -6.94
N TRP A 331 24.31 -3.57 -6.67
CA TRP A 331 23.27 -3.34 -7.67
C TRP A 331 23.13 -1.84 -7.87
N ASP A 332 23.41 -1.41 -9.09
CA ASP A 332 23.22 -0.02 -9.50
C ASP A 332 21.72 0.23 -9.70
N ALA A 333 21.05 0.63 -8.62
CA ALA A 333 19.72 1.17 -8.70
C ALA A 333 19.80 2.59 -9.26
N SER A 334 18.93 2.96 -10.20
CA SER A 334 18.76 4.38 -10.52
C SER A 334 17.78 4.96 -9.49
N GLY A 335 18.16 6.06 -8.85
CA GLY A 335 17.28 6.83 -7.96
C GLY A 335 17.25 6.38 -6.50
N PHE A 336 16.38 7.01 -5.71
CA PHE A 336 16.38 6.94 -4.24
C PHE A 336 15.65 5.69 -3.76
N VAL A 337 16.42 4.62 -3.52
CA VAL A 337 15.88 3.31 -3.16
C VAL A 337 15.31 3.32 -1.74
N THR A 338 14.02 3.09 -1.56
CA THR A 338 13.38 3.07 -0.21
C THR A 338 13.06 1.68 0.30
N THR A 339 12.94 0.69 -0.59
CA THR A 339 12.63 -0.69 -0.21
C THR A 339 13.38 -1.72 -1.05
N ILE A 340 13.49 -2.94 -0.52
CA ILE A 340 13.91 -4.12 -1.26
C ILE A 340 12.97 -5.29 -0.96
N ALA A 341 12.62 -6.05 -2.00
CA ALA A 341 11.93 -7.33 -1.85
C ALA A 341 12.59 -8.40 -2.75
N ILE A 342 12.70 -9.61 -2.21
CA ILE A 342 13.35 -10.74 -2.89
C ILE A 342 12.27 -11.67 -3.45
N ASP A 343 12.40 -12.01 -4.74
CA ASP A 343 11.55 -12.98 -5.42
C ASP A 343 12.35 -14.22 -5.79
N TYR A 344 11.77 -15.40 -5.62
CA TYR A 344 12.34 -16.68 -6.04
C TYR A 344 11.70 -17.20 -7.33
N GLU A 345 10.58 -16.60 -7.75
CA GLU A 345 9.92 -16.93 -9.01
C GLU A 345 10.65 -16.26 -10.19
N PRO A 346 10.68 -16.89 -11.37
CA PRO A 346 11.30 -16.28 -12.54
C PRO A 346 10.60 -14.96 -12.91
N ALA A 347 11.30 -14.14 -13.70
CA ALA A 347 10.70 -12.98 -14.33
C ALA A 347 9.41 -13.37 -15.08
N PRO A 348 8.35 -12.53 -15.06
CA PRO A 348 7.23 -12.67 -15.99
C PRO A 348 7.74 -12.85 -17.43
N GLU A 349 7.13 -13.73 -18.22
CA GLU A 349 7.60 -13.97 -19.59
C GLU A 349 7.58 -12.67 -20.43
N GLY A 350 8.76 -12.30 -20.93
CA GLY A 350 9.00 -11.08 -21.68
C GLY A 350 9.60 -9.98 -20.80
N ASN A 351 10.83 -9.56 -21.12
CA ASN A 351 11.45 -8.32 -20.63
C ASN A 351 10.63 -7.10 -21.11
N GLN A 352 9.38 -7.00 -20.71
CA GLN A 352 8.48 -5.94 -21.13
C GLN A 352 8.73 -4.74 -20.22
N ILE A 353 9.56 -3.83 -20.72
CA ILE A 353 9.58 -2.45 -20.25
C ILE A 353 8.30 -1.82 -20.78
N TYR A 354 7.26 -1.76 -19.95
CA TYR A 354 6.01 -1.12 -20.31
C TYR A 354 6.18 0.40 -20.31
N LYS A 355 6.50 0.97 -21.48
CA LYS A 355 6.21 2.38 -21.78
C LYS A 355 4.72 2.52 -22.13
N GLY A 356 3.87 2.31 -21.13
CA GLY A 356 2.44 2.64 -21.06
C GLY A 356 1.51 2.20 -22.19
N LYS A 357 0.50 1.38 -21.86
CA LYS A 357 -0.87 1.44 -22.44
C LYS A 357 -1.92 1.03 -21.37
N PRO A 358 -3.14 1.61 -21.41
CA PRO A 358 -3.93 2.04 -20.24
C PRO A 358 -4.93 0.98 -19.72
N ILE A 359 -5.54 1.06 -18.51
CA ILE A 359 -6.41 2.10 -17.90
C ILE A 359 -6.54 1.88 -16.36
N VAL A 360 -6.61 2.93 -15.50
CA VAL A 360 -7.51 3.06 -14.29
C VAL A 360 -7.69 4.55 -13.89
N PHE A 361 -8.88 4.95 -13.39
CA PHE A 361 -9.26 6.30 -12.93
C PHE A 361 -9.85 6.32 -11.50
N VAL A 362 -9.74 7.46 -10.76
CA VAL A 362 -10.54 7.78 -9.55
C VAL A 362 -10.72 9.32 -9.37
N GLY A 363 -11.95 9.83 -9.16
CA GLY A 363 -12.28 11.22 -8.71
C GLY A 363 -12.62 12.30 -9.77
N PRO A 364 -13.39 13.38 -9.46
CA PRO A 364 -14.04 14.23 -10.47
C PRO A 364 -13.05 15.16 -11.18
N ARG A 365 -13.15 15.19 -12.51
CA ARG A 365 -12.55 16.09 -13.53
C ARG A 365 -11.05 16.42 -13.49
N GLU A 366 -10.41 16.49 -12.33
CA GLU A 366 -9.01 16.88 -12.13
C GLU A 366 -8.02 15.73 -12.44
N ASN A 367 -8.54 14.52 -12.64
CA ASN A 367 -7.79 13.29 -12.92
C ASN A 367 -8.10 12.71 -14.31
N ILE A 368 -8.65 13.50 -15.25
CA ILE A 368 -9.01 13.06 -16.60
C ILE A 368 -7.80 13.24 -17.55
N PRO A 369 -7.30 12.18 -18.22
CA PRO A 369 -6.18 12.27 -19.16
C PRO A 369 -6.38 13.30 -20.27
N GLU A 370 -5.26 13.85 -20.75
CA GLU A 370 -5.25 14.71 -21.92
C GLU A 370 -5.76 13.94 -23.15
N GLY A 371 -6.88 14.38 -23.74
CA GLY A 371 -7.53 13.73 -24.89
C GLY A 371 -8.91 13.15 -24.60
N ALA A 372 -9.34 13.03 -23.34
CA ALA A 372 -10.72 12.68 -23.04
C ALA A 372 -11.67 13.80 -23.49
N PRO A 373 -12.85 13.47 -24.03
CA PRO A 373 -13.82 14.46 -24.49
C PRO A 373 -14.19 15.47 -23.40
N LYS A 374 -14.13 16.76 -23.73
CA LYS A 374 -14.35 17.87 -22.77
C LYS A 374 -15.77 18.43 -22.82
N ASP A 375 -16.55 18.01 -23.80
CA ASP A 375 -17.86 18.57 -24.09
C ASP A 375 -18.94 18.03 -23.16
N TYR A 376 -20.05 18.77 -23.11
CA TYR A 376 -21.15 18.88 -22.14
C TYR A 376 -21.60 17.64 -21.33
N GLY A 377 -21.21 16.43 -21.73
CA GLY A 377 -21.54 15.14 -21.11
C GLY A 377 -20.53 14.57 -20.12
N PHE A 378 -19.24 14.67 -20.45
CA PHE A 378 -18.17 13.97 -19.71
C PHE A 378 -17.61 14.76 -18.51
N TRP A 379 -18.19 15.92 -18.21
CA TRP A 379 -17.66 16.83 -17.18
C TRP A 379 -17.66 16.23 -15.77
N SER A 380 -18.60 15.33 -15.47
CA SER A 380 -18.70 14.59 -14.21
C SER A 380 -18.23 13.15 -14.34
N PHE A 381 -17.42 12.83 -15.37
CA PHE A 381 -16.89 11.49 -15.56
C PHE A 381 -16.02 11.07 -14.38
N ALA A 382 -16.23 9.85 -13.90
CA ALA A 382 -15.41 9.20 -12.89
C ALA A 382 -15.52 7.68 -13.01
N VAL A 383 -14.55 6.96 -12.44
CA VAL A 383 -14.61 5.49 -12.28
C VAL A 383 -14.63 5.18 -10.80
N PRO A 384 -15.82 5.16 -10.15
CA PRO A 384 -15.93 4.84 -8.74
C PRO A 384 -15.36 3.45 -8.43
N VAL A 385 -15.65 2.45 -9.27
CA VAL A 385 -15.17 1.09 -9.06
C VAL A 385 -14.25 0.70 -10.20
N SER A 386 -12.93 0.68 -9.92
CA SER A 386 -11.89 0.35 -10.90
C SER A 386 -12.23 -0.94 -11.65
N GLY A 387 -12.15 -0.92 -12.98
CA GLY A 387 -12.41 -2.08 -13.83
C GLY A 387 -13.86 -2.58 -13.85
N ILE A 388 -14.78 -1.94 -13.11
CA ILE A 388 -16.14 -2.47 -12.92
C ILE A 388 -17.21 -1.44 -13.27
N LEU A 389 -17.14 -0.23 -12.72
CA LEU A 389 -18.22 0.75 -12.82
C LEU A 389 -17.67 2.16 -13.00
N SER A 390 -18.13 2.86 -14.05
CA SER A 390 -17.92 4.29 -14.26
C SER A 390 -19.21 5.07 -14.27
N ARG A 391 -19.12 6.39 -14.07
CA ARG A 391 -20.23 7.32 -14.16
C ARG A 391 -19.91 8.55 -14.98
N SER A 392 -20.91 9.23 -15.55
CA SER A 392 -20.80 10.60 -16.08
C SER A 392 -22.17 11.26 -16.30
N GLY A 393 -22.15 12.50 -16.81
CA GLY A 393 -23.27 13.12 -17.51
C GLY A 393 -23.49 12.49 -18.88
N GLN A 394 -24.45 13.03 -19.65
CA GLN A 394 -24.89 12.46 -20.92
C GLN A 394 -23.74 12.37 -21.93
N PRO A 395 -23.22 11.19 -22.26
CA PRO A 395 -22.13 11.07 -23.23
C PRO A 395 -22.60 11.49 -24.62
N THR A 396 -21.70 12.12 -25.39
CA THR A 396 -21.85 12.30 -26.83
C THR A 396 -21.54 10.98 -27.56
N LEU A 397 -21.81 10.91 -28.88
CA LEU A 397 -21.39 9.76 -29.68
C LEU A 397 -19.87 9.53 -29.61
N PHE A 398 -19.07 10.59 -29.65
CA PHE A 398 -17.61 10.52 -29.54
C PHE A 398 -17.19 9.93 -28.18
N ASP A 399 -17.91 10.28 -27.12
CA ASP A 399 -17.67 9.77 -25.78
C ASP A 399 -17.98 8.28 -25.69
N PHE A 400 -19.09 7.84 -26.29
CA PHE A 400 -19.43 6.42 -26.37
C PHE A 400 -18.43 5.63 -27.21
N GLN A 401 -17.94 6.18 -28.32
CA GLN A 401 -16.87 5.58 -29.11
C GLN A 401 -15.61 5.40 -28.27
N TRP A 402 -15.22 6.46 -27.54
CA TRP A 402 -14.07 6.41 -26.65
C TRP A 402 -14.24 5.32 -25.57
N LEU A 403 -15.41 5.23 -24.93
CA LEU A 403 -15.69 4.15 -23.96
C LEU A 403 -15.52 2.77 -24.60
N LYS A 404 -16.00 2.57 -25.82
CA LYS A 404 -15.91 1.28 -26.52
C LYS A 404 -14.45 0.91 -26.83
N GLU A 405 -13.68 1.87 -27.35
CA GLU A 405 -12.25 1.70 -27.63
C GLU A 405 -11.43 1.39 -26.39
N HIS A 406 -11.91 1.82 -25.21
CA HIS A 406 -11.30 1.61 -23.90
C HIS A 406 -11.90 0.40 -23.15
N GLY A 407 -12.61 -0.49 -23.85
CA GLY A 407 -13.00 -1.79 -23.32
C GLY A 407 -14.24 -1.82 -22.44
N TRP A 408 -15.01 -0.72 -22.34
CA TRP A 408 -16.30 -0.74 -21.65
C TRP A 408 -17.28 -1.63 -22.41
N LYS A 409 -17.94 -2.55 -21.70
CA LYS A 409 -18.83 -3.55 -22.30
C LYS A 409 -20.29 -3.10 -22.35
N SER A 410 -20.72 -2.32 -21.36
CA SER A 410 -22.13 -1.93 -21.23
C SER A 410 -22.35 -0.48 -20.85
N VAL A 411 -23.57 -0.01 -21.14
CA VAL A 411 -24.07 1.33 -20.81
C VAL A 411 -25.40 1.21 -20.08
N VAL A 412 -25.51 1.89 -18.94
CA VAL A 412 -26.74 2.09 -18.16
C VAL A 412 -27.19 3.53 -18.32
N ASN A 413 -28.33 3.73 -18.97
CA ASN A 413 -28.94 5.03 -19.16
C ASN A 413 -30.03 5.28 -18.11
N LEU A 414 -29.88 6.35 -17.34
CA LEU A 414 -30.83 6.74 -16.30
C LEU A 414 -31.79 7.85 -16.71
N ARG A 415 -31.70 8.34 -17.95
CA ARG A 415 -32.47 9.48 -18.45
C ARG A 415 -33.87 9.07 -18.89
N VAL A 416 -34.79 10.02 -18.75
CA VAL A 416 -36.10 9.94 -19.41
C VAL A 416 -35.95 10.58 -20.79
N ASP A 417 -36.41 9.90 -21.84
CA ASP A 417 -36.37 10.47 -23.18
C ASP A 417 -37.27 11.70 -23.31
N GLY A 418 -36.78 12.74 -24.00
CA GLY A 418 -37.46 14.02 -24.12
C GLY A 418 -37.34 14.92 -22.89
N GLU A 419 -36.56 14.55 -21.86
CA GLU A 419 -36.34 15.44 -20.72
C GLU A 419 -35.63 16.73 -21.16
N ARG A 420 -36.23 17.89 -20.84
CA ARG A 420 -35.76 19.22 -21.28
C ARG A 420 -35.66 19.38 -22.80
N ASP A 421 -36.53 18.71 -23.56
CA ASP A 421 -36.55 18.71 -25.02
C ASP A 421 -35.26 18.15 -25.66
N GLU A 422 -34.50 17.34 -24.91
CA GLU A 422 -33.27 16.67 -25.34
C GLU A 422 -33.53 15.19 -25.67
N ILE A 423 -32.69 14.62 -26.54
CA ILE A 423 -32.63 13.16 -26.72
C ILE A 423 -32.07 12.56 -25.43
N GLY A 424 -32.90 11.77 -24.74
CA GLY A 424 -32.52 11.08 -23.51
C GLY A 424 -32.33 9.59 -23.71
N ASP A 425 -32.88 9.01 -24.77
CA ASP A 425 -32.65 7.64 -25.19
C ASP A 425 -31.40 7.55 -26.09
N ASP A 426 -30.33 6.90 -25.59
CA ASP A 426 -29.07 6.80 -26.33
C ASP A 426 -29.23 6.04 -27.65
N THR A 427 -30.22 5.14 -27.76
CA THR A 427 -30.47 4.38 -28.99
C THR A 427 -30.95 5.26 -30.16
N LYS A 428 -31.38 6.49 -29.86
CA LYS A 428 -31.76 7.52 -30.84
C LYS A 428 -30.61 8.44 -31.24
N ILE A 429 -29.45 8.32 -30.59
CA ILE A 429 -28.23 9.00 -31.02
C ILE A 429 -27.69 8.27 -32.25
N GLU A 430 -27.56 8.99 -33.36
CA GLU A 430 -27.02 8.45 -34.61
C GLU A 430 -25.65 7.79 -34.36
N GLY A 431 -25.46 6.55 -34.80
CA GLY A 431 -24.23 5.79 -34.62
C GLY A 431 -24.07 5.04 -33.28
N PHE A 432 -24.91 5.28 -32.26
CA PHE A 432 -24.77 4.61 -30.96
C PHE A 432 -24.95 3.08 -31.05
N ASN A 433 -25.99 2.63 -31.77
CA ASN A 433 -26.31 1.19 -31.88
C ASN A 433 -25.21 0.39 -32.58
N GLU A 434 -24.38 1.05 -33.40
CA GLU A 434 -23.26 0.42 -34.13
C GLU A 434 -22.09 0.07 -33.20
N LEU A 435 -22.02 0.67 -32.01
CA LEU A 435 -20.97 0.43 -31.02
C LEU A 435 -21.16 -0.90 -30.27
N GLY A 436 -22.36 -1.48 -30.31
CA GLY A 436 -22.63 -2.81 -29.75
C GLY A 436 -22.36 -2.92 -28.25
N PHE A 437 -22.79 -1.93 -27.46
CA PHE A 437 -22.82 -2.05 -26.00
C PHE A 437 -23.95 -2.97 -25.57
N ASN A 438 -23.74 -3.73 -24.49
CA ASN A 438 -24.88 -4.24 -23.73
C ASN A 438 -25.58 -3.04 -23.11
N TYR A 439 -26.86 -2.85 -23.40
CA TYR A 439 -27.56 -1.62 -23.08
C TYR A 439 -28.69 -1.85 -22.08
N LEU A 440 -28.72 -1.05 -21.01
CA LEU A 440 -29.78 -1.04 -20.02
C LEU A 440 -30.37 0.37 -19.89
N SER A 441 -31.66 0.52 -20.19
CA SER A 441 -32.40 1.76 -19.94
C SER A 441 -33.22 1.64 -18.66
N LEU A 442 -32.95 2.52 -17.68
CA LEU A 442 -33.66 2.65 -16.42
C LEU A 442 -34.10 4.10 -16.24
N PRO A 443 -35.14 4.56 -16.97
CA PRO A 443 -35.54 5.95 -16.96
C PRO A 443 -35.99 6.39 -15.57
N MET A 444 -35.35 7.44 -15.04
CA MET A 444 -35.67 8.05 -13.75
C MET A 444 -35.89 9.55 -13.93
N PRO A 445 -37.01 10.11 -13.46
CA PRO A 445 -37.20 11.56 -13.48
C PRO A 445 -36.08 12.31 -12.74
N ASP A 446 -35.71 13.50 -13.23
CA ASP A 446 -34.65 14.29 -12.61
C ASP A 446 -34.94 14.58 -11.13
N GLY A 447 -33.92 14.50 -10.28
CA GLY A 447 -34.03 14.64 -8.82
C GLY A 447 -34.74 13.51 -8.07
N SER A 448 -35.32 12.52 -8.75
CA SER A 448 -36.04 11.40 -8.11
C SER A 448 -35.11 10.22 -7.76
N PRO A 449 -35.43 9.44 -6.72
CA PRO A 449 -34.77 8.15 -6.46
C PRO A 449 -35.16 7.07 -7.49
N PRO A 450 -34.36 6.00 -7.63
CA PRO A 450 -34.83 4.78 -8.29
C PRO A 450 -36.00 4.14 -7.52
N THR A 451 -36.79 3.33 -8.21
CA THR A 451 -37.65 2.35 -7.54
C THR A 451 -36.84 1.13 -7.10
N ASN A 452 -37.34 0.36 -6.13
CA ASN A 452 -36.66 -0.87 -5.68
C ASN A 452 -36.48 -1.87 -6.84
N ALA A 453 -37.47 -2.02 -7.71
CA ALA A 453 -37.36 -2.89 -8.88
C ALA A 453 -36.26 -2.41 -9.85
N GLN A 454 -36.15 -1.10 -10.08
CA GLN A 454 -35.05 -0.55 -10.91
C GLN A 454 -33.69 -0.76 -10.25
N ALA A 455 -33.60 -0.65 -8.93
CA ALA A 455 -32.39 -0.93 -8.16
C ALA A 455 -31.94 -2.39 -8.32
N GLU A 456 -32.86 -3.35 -8.20
CA GLU A 456 -32.56 -4.78 -8.38
C GLU A 456 -32.13 -5.11 -9.82
N ILE A 457 -32.81 -4.54 -10.83
CA ILE A 457 -32.44 -4.71 -12.24
C ILE A 457 -31.05 -4.14 -12.50
N PHE A 458 -30.78 -2.93 -11.99
CA PHE A 458 -29.46 -2.31 -12.09
C PHE A 458 -28.39 -3.20 -11.48
N LEU A 459 -28.54 -3.58 -10.22
CA LEU A 459 -27.57 -4.40 -9.49
C LEU A 459 -27.32 -5.73 -10.21
N THR A 460 -28.36 -6.39 -10.68
CA THR A 460 -28.26 -7.64 -11.44
C THR A 460 -27.43 -7.45 -12.72
N PHE A 461 -27.68 -6.36 -13.45
CA PHE A 461 -27.00 -6.06 -14.71
C PHE A 461 -25.52 -5.70 -14.51
N VAL A 462 -25.21 -4.79 -13.58
CA VAL A 462 -23.83 -4.31 -13.39
C VAL A 462 -22.94 -5.26 -12.59
N THR A 463 -23.52 -6.29 -11.95
CA THR A 463 -22.78 -7.40 -11.31
C THR A 463 -22.59 -8.59 -12.23
N ASP A 464 -23.11 -8.55 -13.46
CA ASP A 464 -22.89 -9.59 -14.46
C ASP A 464 -21.51 -9.39 -15.14
N PRO A 465 -20.59 -10.37 -15.08
CA PRO A 465 -19.28 -10.27 -15.72
C PRO A 465 -19.32 -9.99 -17.23
N ASP A 466 -20.40 -10.40 -17.92
CA ASP A 466 -20.57 -10.14 -19.35
C ASP A 466 -20.87 -8.66 -19.63
N ASN A 467 -21.37 -7.93 -18.62
CA ASN A 467 -21.66 -6.50 -18.71
C ASN A 467 -20.55 -5.61 -18.10
N GLN A 468 -19.59 -6.18 -17.38
CA GLN A 468 -18.49 -5.42 -16.76
C GLN A 468 -17.27 -5.29 -17.70
N PRO A 469 -16.64 -4.10 -17.82
CA PRO A 469 -16.94 -2.86 -17.11
C PRO A 469 -18.22 -2.16 -17.62
N SER A 470 -19.04 -1.63 -16.71
CA SER A 470 -20.31 -0.95 -17.00
C SER A 470 -20.25 0.57 -16.80
N HIS A 471 -20.75 1.35 -17.75
CA HIS A 471 -20.81 2.80 -17.65
C HIS A 471 -22.23 3.28 -17.31
N VAL A 472 -22.44 3.97 -16.19
CA VAL A 472 -23.75 4.51 -15.79
C VAL A 472 -23.83 6.03 -15.97
N HIS A 473 -24.79 6.52 -16.73
CA HIS A 473 -24.93 7.97 -16.94
C HIS A 473 -26.33 8.49 -16.68
N CYS A 474 -26.41 9.79 -16.40
CA CYS A 474 -27.65 10.55 -16.47
C CYS A 474 -27.36 11.89 -17.14
N ARG A 475 -28.30 12.85 -17.17
CA ARG A 475 -28.03 14.14 -17.83
C ARG A 475 -26.79 14.86 -17.31
N GLY A 476 -26.72 15.10 -16.00
CA GLY A 476 -25.60 15.80 -15.37
C GLY A 476 -24.53 14.88 -14.76
N GLY A 477 -24.85 13.60 -14.58
CA GLY A 477 -23.96 12.65 -13.91
C GLY A 477 -23.77 12.93 -12.43
N ILE A 478 -24.69 13.68 -11.80
CA ILE A 478 -24.63 14.11 -10.39
C ILE A 478 -25.53 13.22 -9.52
N GLY A 479 -26.84 13.49 -9.55
CA GLY A 479 -27.82 12.87 -8.65
C GLY A 479 -28.16 11.43 -9.02
N ARG A 480 -28.79 11.21 -10.18
CA ARG A 480 -29.19 9.87 -10.65
C ARG A 480 -28.01 8.90 -10.77
N ALA A 481 -26.95 9.28 -11.48
CA ALA A 481 -25.75 8.44 -11.57
C ALA A 481 -25.09 8.23 -10.20
N GLY A 482 -25.04 9.28 -9.37
CA GLY A 482 -24.48 9.19 -8.02
C GLY A 482 -25.25 8.26 -7.10
N ILE A 483 -26.58 8.26 -7.14
CA ILE A 483 -27.38 7.36 -6.28
C ILE A 483 -27.27 5.91 -6.73
N MET A 484 -27.16 5.64 -8.05
CA MET A 484 -26.93 4.27 -8.54
C MET A 484 -25.52 3.76 -8.18
N VAL A 485 -24.50 4.62 -8.22
CA VAL A 485 -23.16 4.28 -7.73
C VAL A 485 -23.17 4.05 -6.22
N ALA A 486 -23.83 4.90 -5.44
CA ALA A 486 -23.97 4.70 -4.00
C ALA A 486 -24.71 3.40 -3.66
N LEU A 487 -25.74 3.06 -4.44
CA LEU A 487 -26.44 1.78 -4.36
C LEU A 487 -25.51 0.60 -4.64
N TYR A 488 -24.62 0.69 -5.63
CA TYR A 488 -23.62 -0.34 -5.92
C TYR A 488 -22.64 -0.50 -4.75
N ARG A 489 -22.07 0.61 -4.26
CA ARG A 489 -21.16 0.62 -3.10
C ARG A 489 -21.80 -0.07 -1.89
N TYR A 490 -23.05 0.24 -1.61
CA TYR A 490 -23.80 -0.34 -0.50
C TYR A 490 -24.13 -1.83 -0.73
N SER A 491 -24.78 -2.14 -1.85
CA SER A 491 -25.40 -3.46 -2.05
C SER A 491 -24.40 -4.51 -2.52
N VAL A 492 -23.30 -4.12 -3.16
CA VAL A 492 -22.29 -5.05 -3.69
C VAL A 492 -21.02 -5.03 -2.85
N GLN A 493 -20.53 -3.85 -2.47
CA GLN A 493 -19.26 -3.71 -1.72
C GLN A 493 -19.45 -3.54 -0.22
N ALA A 494 -20.69 -3.68 0.28
CA ALA A 494 -21.04 -3.59 1.70
C ALA A 494 -20.71 -2.24 2.39
N TRP A 495 -20.44 -1.16 1.64
CA TRP A 495 -20.15 0.14 2.25
C TRP A 495 -21.33 0.64 3.09
N PRO A 496 -21.10 1.36 4.20
CA PRO A 496 -22.16 2.10 4.88
C PRO A 496 -22.83 3.08 3.90
N TRP A 497 -24.16 3.11 3.89
CA TRP A 497 -24.91 3.90 2.90
C TRP A 497 -24.60 5.39 2.98
N GLN A 498 -24.23 5.91 4.16
CA GLN A 498 -23.79 7.30 4.34
C GLN A 498 -22.48 7.56 3.59
N THR A 499 -21.49 6.68 3.72
CA THR A 499 -20.19 6.78 3.03
C THR A 499 -20.37 6.67 1.52
N ALA A 500 -21.20 5.74 1.07
CA ALA A 500 -21.54 5.56 -0.34
C ALA A 500 -22.15 6.82 -0.95
N ILE A 501 -22.99 7.54 -0.20
CA ILE A 501 -23.53 8.83 -0.64
C ILE A 501 -22.47 9.92 -0.64
N ASP A 502 -21.60 9.96 0.36
CA ASP A 502 -20.60 11.01 0.51
C ASP A 502 -19.58 11.02 -0.63
N GLU A 503 -19.34 9.87 -1.27
CA GLU A 503 -18.59 9.75 -2.54
C GLU A 503 -19.16 10.63 -3.67
N SER A 504 -20.46 10.94 -3.66
CA SER A 504 -21.10 11.77 -4.70
C SER A 504 -20.97 13.28 -4.47
N ARG A 505 -20.61 13.73 -3.25
CA ARG A 505 -20.57 15.16 -2.88
C ARG A 505 -19.64 16.02 -3.75
N PRO A 506 -18.46 15.53 -4.22
CA PRO A 506 -17.56 16.32 -5.05
C PRO A 506 -18.12 16.71 -6.44
N PHE A 507 -19.29 16.20 -6.86
CA PHE A 507 -19.88 16.43 -8.20
C PHE A 507 -20.96 17.53 -8.21
N GLU A 508 -20.74 18.67 -7.56
CA GLU A 508 -21.70 19.80 -7.42
C GLU A 508 -23.10 19.41 -6.88
N GLY A 509 -23.28 19.47 -5.56
CA GLY A 509 -24.59 19.25 -4.91
C GLY A 509 -24.93 17.79 -4.61
N GLY A 510 -24.29 16.82 -5.29
CA GLY A 510 -24.38 15.39 -4.97
C GLY A 510 -25.78 14.79 -5.14
N VAL A 511 -26.04 13.66 -4.48
CA VAL A 511 -27.39 13.06 -4.43
C VAL A 511 -28.36 13.94 -3.64
N SER A 512 -29.61 14.02 -4.11
CA SER A 512 -30.68 14.80 -3.48
C SER A 512 -31.17 14.19 -2.17
N ASP A 513 -31.85 14.96 -1.32
CA ASP A 513 -32.45 14.42 -0.08
C ASP A 513 -33.45 13.28 -0.35
N PRO A 514 -34.35 13.35 -1.35
CA PRO A 514 -35.20 12.21 -1.71
C PRO A 514 -34.40 10.94 -2.08
N GLN A 515 -33.28 11.10 -2.78
CA GLN A 515 -32.37 9.99 -3.15
C GLN A 515 -31.67 9.42 -1.92
N ARG A 516 -31.14 10.28 -1.05
CA ARG A 516 -30.55 9.89 0.23
C ARG A 516 -31.53 9.11 1.10
N ASN A 517 -32.72 9.66 1.31
CA ASN A 517 -33.76 9.04 2.12
C ASN A 517 -34.24 7.72 1.53
N TRP A 518 -34.19 7.56 0.20
CA TRP A 518 -34.49 6.29 -0.44
C TRP A 518 -33.41 5.25 -0.16
N LEU A 519 -32.12 5.58 -0.30
CA LEU A 519 -31.04 4.62 -0.03
C LEU A 519 -31.00 4.23 1.46
N GLU A 520 -31.30 5.16 2.36
CA GLU A 520 -31.47 4.84 3.78
C GLU A 520 -32.60 3.80 4.00
N ARG A 521 -33.76 3.98 3.36
CA ARG A 521 -34.85 2.98 3.42
C ARG A 521 -34.47 1.67 2.75
N TRP A 522 -33.72 1.71 1.64
CA TRP A 522 -33.19 0.50 1.02
C TRP A 522 -32.32 -0.27 2.00
N ALA A 523 -31.40 0.42 2.68
CA ALA A 523 -30.49 -0.13 3.67
C ALA A 523 -31.16 -0.63 4.96
N GLN A 524 -32.40 -0.22 5.24
CA GLN A 524 -33.21 -0.78 6.32
C GLN A 524 -33.84 -2.13 5.96
N ASN A 525 -33.94 -2.46 4.67
CA ASN A 525 -34.64 -3.64 4.18
C ASN A 525 -33.72 -4.65 3.47
N HIS A 526 -32.46 -4.29 3.24
CA HIS A 526 -31.44 -5.14 2.61
C HIS A 526 -30.15 -5.00 3.40
N ASP A 527 -29.46 -6.11 3.64
CA ASP A 527 -28.16 -6.06 4.30
C ASP A 527 -27.09 -5.49 3.35
N PRO A 528 -26.06 -4.77 3.87
CA PRO A 528 -24.90 -4.37 3.07
C PRO A 528 -24.26 -5.60 2.39
N GLY A 529 -23.86 -5.48 1.13
CA GLY A 529 -23.24 -6.59 0.39
C GLY A 529 -24.21 -7.71 -0.03
N SER A 530 -25.52 -7.56 0.18
CA SER A 530 -26.55 -8.56 -0.17
C SER A 530 -26.62 -8.92 -1.66
N TRP A 531 -25.91 -8.19 -2.53
CA TRP A 531 -25.82 -8.41 -3.97
C TRP A 531 -24.39 -8.70 -4.46
N ALA A 532 -23.45 -9.01 -3.55
CA ALA A 532 -22.16 -9.59 -3.93
C ALA A 532 -22.39 -10.98 -4.55
N LYS A 533 -21.83 -11.23 -5.74
CA LYS A 533 -21.92 -12.51 -6.45
C LYS A 533 -20.62 -13.30 -6.33
#